data_AF-A0A9P4UGL1-F1
#
_entry.id   AF-A0A9P4UGL1-F1
#
_cell.length_a   1.000
_cell.length_b   1.000
_cell.length_c   1.000
_cell.angle_alpha   90.00
_cell.angle_beta   90.00
_cell.angle_gamma   90.00
#
_symmetry.space_group_name_H-M   'P 1'
#
loop_
_entity.id
_entity.type
_entity.pdbx_description
1 polymer ?
#
loop_
_entity_poly.entity_id
_entity_poly.type
_entity_poly.pdbx_seq_one_letter_code
_entity_poly.pdbx_strand_id
1 'polypeptide(L)'
;MKTQSILFAALAAAPTVMSHTVWSVLYVDGESQGDAAGIRMRKDPAKASFPLVDYSSDDMACNVDGTKGVNFVNPVKDGSTLTFEMRSWPDDPSKQPLDRPHHGPCAVYLKKVASAIDDKGAGDGWFKLMDDGYHADTDTWCTDRLIDNKGRLSVELPKGLEGGYYLARPEVVALHNATDGQAQFYAGCAQIFLESTGNLVPESTIAIPGPEYVTDGQSSVKFNIYLGKNAEYQVPGPAVANFTHTANLASDAQLQQTEGLVPSSCVAQNANWCAKEVASYSDETGCWASGEDCWKQGEVCWAEAPPTGGKVCQLWNDKCQAINDQCKAKNFNGPPNKGKILTPKRETIDIGLIIKPVGGGIIESDSTAPKSSAAVSKSSAAVPKSSAPPAFTSAPALAPSAYEPKSDAIETPAPSSTVASFIETPSFSSTVSLLSFEGGAYGDASPSTSTIKVAKPAVTSTVKVPASEYAVAPTPTPVAAEAVDENGVKYKVEVVTETQYVTVTAGGYKHRVHRRH
;
A
#
# COMPACT_ATOMS: atom_id res chain seq x y z
N MET A 1 30.56 -56.89 6.75
CA MET A 1 30.09 -55.53 7.06
C MET A 1 29.63 -54.91 5.74
N LYS A 2 28.33 -54.73 5.55
CA LYS A 2 27.74 -54.12 4.33
C LYS A 2 27.30 -52.71 4.72
N THR A 3 28.01 -51.71 4.23
CA THR A 3 27.66 -50.29 4.38
C THR A 3 26.52 -49.98 3.40
N GLN A 4 25.35 -49.66 3.94
CA GLN A 4 24.23 -49.12 3.18
C GLN A 4 24.46 -47.64 2.94
N SER A 5 24.49 -47.24 1.67
CA SER A 5 24.46 -45.83 1.25
C SER A 5 23.09 -45.24 1.53
N ILE A 6 23.05 -44.20 2.37
CA ILE A 6 21.85 -43.39 2.61
C ILE A 6 21.80 -42.30 1.52
N LEU A 7 20.81 -42.40 0.63
CA LEU A 7 20.50 -41.37 -0.35
C LEU A 7 19.66 -40.28 0.35
N PHE A 8 20.24 -39.10 0.59
CA PHE A 8 19.50 -37.93 1.06
C PHE A 8 18.66 -37.37 -0.09
N ALA A 9 17.34 -37.54 -0.04
CA ALA A 9 16.41 -36.80 -0.89
C ALA A 9 16.26 -35.39 -0.32
N ALA A 10 16.94 -34.41 -0.92
CA ALA A 10 16.70 -33.00 -0.65
C ALA A 10 15.33 -32.63 -1.23
N LEU A 11 14.32 -32.46 -0.37
CA LEU A 11 13.03 -31.92 -0.74
C LEU A 11 13.21 -30.42 -1.01
N ALA A 12 13.40 -30.04 -2.26
CA ALA A 12 13.41 -28.65 -2.67
C ALA A 12 12.02 -28.06 -2.41
N ALA A 13 11.90 -27.18 -1.42
CA ALA A 13 10.75 -26.29 -1.31
C ALA A 13 10.80 -25.36 -2.53
N ALA A 14 9.94 -25.63 -3.53
CA ALA A 14 9.78 -24.71 -4.64
C ALA A 14 9.27 -23.37 -4.09
N PRO A 15 9.95 -22.24 -4.37
CA PRO A 15 9.41 -20.94 -4.00
C PRO A 15 8.06 -20.77 -4.69
N THR A 16 7.01 -20.46 -3.94
CA THR A 16 5.75 -19.96 -4.50
C THR A 16 6.08 -18.63 -5.18
N VAL A 17 6.27 -18.65 -6.50
CA VAL A 17 6.47 -17.42 -7.26
C VAL A 17 5.11 -16.72 -7.33
N MET A 18 4.92 -15.66 -6.56
CA MET A 18 3.85 -14.71 -6.82
C MET A 18 4.16 -14.08 -8.18
N SER A 19 3.22 -14.23 -9.10
CA SER A 19 3.37 -13.77 -10.47
C SER A 19 2.90 -12.33 -10.68
N HIS A 20 2.34 -11.73 -9.63
CA HIS A 20 1.59 -10.49 -9.66
C HIS A 20 2.35 -9.35 -8.98
N THR A 21 1.92 -8.10 -9.15
CA THR A 21 2.65 -6.93 -8.64
C THR A 21 1.74 -5.87 -8.03
N VAL A 22 2.28 -5.05 -7.13
CA VAL A 22 1.59 -3.90 -6.54
C VAL A 22 2.53 -2.70 -6.40
N TRP A 23 1.98 -1.52 -6.60
CA TRP A 23 2.68 -0.26 -6.43
C TRP A 23 2.96 0.04 -4.97
N SER A 24 4.24 0.13 -4.60
CA SER A 24 4.68 0.09 -3.21
C SER A 24 5.41 1.35 -2.75
N VAL A 25 6.15 2.03 -3.64
CA VAL A 25 6.94 3.22 -3.27
C VAL A 25 6.89 4.28 -4.36
N LEU A 26 6.80 5.54 -3.94
CA LEU A 26 7.04 6.69 -4.79
C LEU A 26 8.42 7.28 -4.44
N TYR A 27 9.18 7.64 -5.46
CA TYR A 27 10.37 8.47 -5.33
C TYR A 27 10.14 9.78 -6.08
N VAL A 28 10.61 10.88 -5.50
CA VAL A 28 10.61 12.21 -6.10
C VAL A 28 12.06 12.63 -6.24
N ASP A 29 12.51 12.86 -7.47
CA ASP A 29 13.90 13.20 -7.78
C ASP A 29 14.91 12.20 -7.18
N GLY A 30 14.53 10.91 -7.18
CA GLY A 30 15.32 9.80 -6.65
C GLY A 30 15.23 9.63 -5.13
N GLU A 31 14.55 10.50 -4.38
CA GLU A 31 14.35 10.36 -2.94
C GLU A 31 13.04 9.61 -2.62
N SER A 32 13.14 8.51 -1.86
CA SER A 32 11.99 7.72 -1.44
C SER A 32 11.07 8.53 -0.53
N GLN A 33 9.78 8.53 -0.85
CA GLN A 33 8.76 9.10 0.03
C GLN A 33 8.36 8.12 1.15
N GLY A 34 8.83 6.87 1.08
CA GLY A 34 8.52 5.79 2.02
C GLY A 34 7.57 4.74 1.47
N ASP A 35 7.66 3.54 2.03
CA ASP A 35 6.74 2.44 1.73
C ASP A 35 5.30 2.88 1.95
N ALA A 36 4.49 2.80 0.88
CA ALA A 36 3.09 3.18 0.79
C ALA A 36 2.73 4.60 1.27
N ALA A 37 3.70 5.49 1.46
CA ALA A 37 3.46 6.86 1.91
C ALA A 37 2.80 7.68 0.79
N GLY A 38 1.60 8.19 1.08
CA GLY A 38 0.76 8.88 0.10
C GLY A 38 0.31 8.00 -1.07
N ILE A 39 0.40 6.67 -0.95
CA ILE A 39 -0.06 5.73 -1.98
C ILE A 39 -1.37 5.08 -1.53
N ARG A 40 -2.36 5.12 -2.42
CA ARG A 40 -3.61 4.39 -2.30
C ARG A 40 -3.40 2.99 -2.88
N MET A 41 -3.54 1.97 -2.02
CA MET A 41 -3.37 0.57 -2.37
C MET A 41 -4.40 -0.29 -1.68
N ARG A 42 -4.66 -1.47 -2.24
CA ARG A 42 -5.51 -2.49 -1.63
C ARG A 42 -4.97 -2.86 -0.25
N LYS A 43 -5.83 -2.89 0.77
CA LYS A 43 -5.41 -3.10 2.16
C LYS A 43 -5.25 -4.57 2.54
N ASP A 44 -5.95 -5.48 1.85
CA ASP A 44 -5.86 -6.93 2.08
C ASP A 44 -4.50 -7.47 1.59
N PRO A 45 -3.58 -7.87 2.49
CA PRO A 45 -2.24 -8.33 2.09
C PRO A 45 -2.27 -9.57 1.21
N ALA A 46 -3.26 -10.46 1.40
CA ALA A 46 -3.39 -11.69 0.63
C ALA A 46 -3.78 -11.44 -0.84
N LYS A 47 -4.30 -10.23 -1.13
CA LYS A 47 -4.77 -9.83 -2.46
C LYS A 47 -4.10 -8.57 -2.98
N ALA A 48 -3.11 -8.02 -2.26
CA ALA A 48 -2.53 -6.72 -2.55
C ALA A 48 -2.06 -6.60 -4.00
N SER A 49 -1.48 -7.68 -4.53
CA SER A 49 -1.00 -7.77 -5.90
C SER A 49 -2.04 -8.24 -6.91
N PHE A 50 -3.28 -8.58 -6.53
CA PHE A 50 -4.25 -9.16 -7.47
C PHE A 50 -4.61 -8.13 -8.57
N PRO A 51 -4.78 -8.60 -9.83
CA PRO A 51 -5.04 -7.71 -10.94
C PRO A 51 -6.47 -7.21 -10.92
N LEU A 52 -6.69 -6.09 -11.59
CA LEU A 52 -8.00 -5.59 -11.98
C LEU A 52 -8.38 -6.23 -13.32
N VAL A 53 -9.58 -6.80 -13.39
CA VAL A 53 -10.09 -7.50 -14.58
C VAL A 53 -11.49 -7.03 -14.99
N ASP A 54 -12.16 -6.25 -14.15
CA ASP A 54 -13.41 -5.57 -14.50
C ASP A 54 -13.09 -4.15 -14.97
N TYR A 55 -13.03 -3.98 -16.28
CA TYR A 55 -12.71 -2.72 -16.95
C TYR A 55 -13.72 -1.61 -16.69
N SER A 56 -14.92 -1.94 -16.19
CA SER A 56 -15.99 -0.99 -15.88
C SER A 56 -16.01 -0.55 -14.41
N SER A 57 -15.23 -1.18 -13.54
CA SER A 57 -15.18 -0.85 -12.11
C SER A 57 -14.47 0.47 -11.85
N ASP A 58 -14.95 1.24 -10.87
CA ASP A 58 -14.27 2.43 -10.32
C ASP A 58 -12.86 2.09 -9.81
N ASP A 59 -12.62 0.82 -9.43
CA ASP A 59 -11.30 0.34 -9.02
C ASP A 59 -10.25 0.48 -10.14
N MET A 60 -10.65 0.59 -11.41
CA MET A 60 -9.73 0.83 -12.53
C MET A 60 -8.92 2.13 -12.38
N ALA A 61 -9.44 3.13 -11.66
CA ALA A 61 -8.75 4.38 -11.45
C ALA A 61 -7.56 4.23 -10.50
N CYS A 62 -7.79 3.70 -9.30
CA CYS A 62 -6.80 3.71 -8.21
C CYS A 62 -6.62 2.36 -7.50
N ASN A 63 -7.05 1.25 -8.11
CA ASN A 63 -7.16 -0.08 -7.53
C ASN A 63 -8.25 -0.20 -6.44
N VAL A 64 -8.49 -1.43 -5.99
CA VAL A 64 -9.38 -1.74 -4.87
C VAL A 64 -8.93 -0.97 -3.63
N ASP A 65 -9.89 -0.43 -2.89
CA ASP A 65 -9.72 0.51 -1.78
C ASP A 65 -9.20 1.90 -2.17
N GLY A 66 -8.80 2.11 -3.44
CA GLY A 66 -8.20 3.35 -3.93
C GLY A 66 -9.17 4.51 -4.19
N THR A 67 -10.47 4.25 -4.12
CA THR A 67 -11.51 5.30 -4.14
C THR A 67 -11.57 6.09 -2.84
N LYS A 68 -10.79 5.69 -1.83
CA LYS A 68 -10.60 6.43 -0.58
C LYS A 68 -9.15 6.91 -0.52
N GLY A 69 -8.95 8.20 -0.27
CA GLY A 69 -7.62 8.74 -0.04
C GLY A 69 -6.96 8.23 1.24
N VAL A 70 -5.67 8.50 1.33
CA VAL A 70 -4.83 8.25 2.50
C VAL A 70 -4.36 9.58 3.12
N ASN A 71 -3.84 9.53 4.34
CA ASN A 71 -3.60 10.74 5.12
C ASN A 71 -2.49 11.65 4.57
N PHE A 72 -1.53 11.15 3.79
CA PHE A 72 -0.39 11.96 3.34
C PHE A 72 -0.43 12.27 1.85
N VAL A 73 0.04 13.46 1.51
CA VAL A 73 0.19 13.95 0.13
C VAL A 73 1.66 14.34 -0.05
N ASN A 74 2.30 13.78 -1.07
CA ASN A 74 3.73 13.96 -1.30
C ASN A 74 4.00 15.28 -2.04
N PRO A 75 4.85 16.18 -1.51
CA PRO A 75 5.22 17.40 -2.22
C PRO A 75 6.15 17.07 -3.40
N VAL A 76 5.89 17.70 -4.54
CA VAL A 76 6.63 17.49 -5.80
C VAL A 76 6.90 18.85 -6.41
N LYS A 77 8.10 19.08 -6.95
CA LYS A 77 8.43 20.35 -7.59
C LYS A 77 8.11 20.31 -9.08
N ASP A 78 7.95 21.49 -9.67
CA ASP A 78 7.85 21.63 -11.12
C ASP A 78 9.05 20.98 -11.84
N GLY A 79 8.74 20.16 -12.86
CA GLY A 79 9.75 19.40 -13.61
C GLY A 79 10.40 18.22 -12.86
N SER A 80 9.95 17.89 -11.65
CA SER A 80 10.50 16.74 -10.91
C SER A 80 10.30 15.42 -11.68
N THR A 81 11.20 14.48 -11.46
CA THR A 81 11.02 13.09 -11.91
C THR A 81 10.28 12.29 -10.84
N LEU A 82 9.18 11.65 -11.24
CA LEU A 82 8.49 10.65 -10.44
C LEU A 82 8.99 9.27 -10.83
N THR A 83 9.52 8.53 -9.87
CA THR A 83 9.80 7.11 -10.05
C THR A 83 8.87 6.32 -9.17
N PHE A 84 8.19 5.35 -9.75
CA PHE A 84 7.31 4.48 -9.01
C PHE A 84 7.84 3.06 -8.99
N GLU A 85 7.94 2.48 -7.80
CA GLU A 85 8.42 1.12 -7.60
C GLU A 85 7.29 0.16 -7.29
N MET A 86 7.27 -0.91 -8.06
CA MET A 86 6.36 -2.04 -7.96
C MET A 86 7.06 -3.25 -7.36
N ARG A 87 6.33 -4.00 -6.54
CA ARG A 87 6.84 -5.19 -5.85
C ARG A 87 5.84 -6.32 -5.94
N SER A 88 6.32 -7.55 -6.13
CA SER A 88 5.48 -8.74 -6.05
C SER A 88 5.19 -9.13 -4.61
N TRP A 89 6.17 -8.94 -3.72
CA TRP A 89 6.02 -8.94 -2.27
C TRP A 89 6.18 -7.53 -1.75
N PRO A 90 5.09 -6.80 -1.49
CA PRO A 90 5.17 -5.39 -1.08
C PRO A 90 6.04 -5.15 0.17
N ASP A 91 6.12 -6.11 1.09
CA ASP A 91 6.92 -6.09 2.31
C ASP A 91 8.36 -6.62 2.16
N ASP A 92 8.72 -7.18 1.00
CA ASP A 92 10.05 -7.74 0.73
C ASP A 92 10.62 -7.23 -0.61
N PRO A 93 11.31 -6.08 -0.63
CA PRO A 93 11.93 -5.52 -1.83
C PRO A 93 13.08 -6.37 -2.41
N SER A 94 13.52 -7.44 -1.72
CA SER A 94 14.56 -8.33 -2.25
C SER A 94 14.02 -9.31 -3.31
N LYS A 95 12.69 -9.42 -3.44
CA LYS A 95 12.03 -10.31 -4.40
C LYS A 95 11.90 -9.64 -5.76
N GLN A 96 11.72 -10.48 -6.77
CA GLN A 96 11.42 -9.99 -8.11
C GLN A 96 10.12 -9.15 -8.11
N PRO A 97 10.07 -8.03 -8.87
CA PRO A 97 8.97 -7.08 -8.80
C PRO A 97 7.70 -7.58 -9.52
N LEU A 98 7.88 -8.42 -10.53
CA LEU A 98 6.86 -9.02 -11.39
C LEU A 98 7.46 -10.28 -12.01
N ASP A 99 6.63 -11.28 -12.29
CA ASP A 99 7.10 -12.47 -13.02
C ASP A 99 7.24 -12.19 -14.52
N ARG A 100 8.37 -12.61 -15.11
CA ARG A 100 8.78 -12.19 -16.46
C ARG A 100 7.79 -12.50 -17.58
N PRO A 101 7.04 -13.62 -17.58
CA PRO A 101 6.02 -13.89 -18.59
C PRO A 101 4.85 -12.89 -18.62
N HIS A 102 4.76 -11.95 -17.67
CA HIS A 102 3.76 -10.87 -17.67
C HIS A 102 4.14 -9.76 -18.67
N HIS A 103 4.35 -10.14 -19.92
CA HIS A 103 4.63 -9.22 -21.02
C HIS A 103 3.46 -8.26 -21.25
N GLY A 104 3.77 -6.97 -21.42
CA GLY A 104 2.80 -5.96 -21.81
C GLY A 104 3.27 -4.53 -21.55
N PRO A 105 2.41 -3.54 -21.85
CA PRO A 105 2.77 -2.13 -21.77
C PRO A 105 2.76 -1.59 -20.34
N CYS A 106 3.35 -0.41 -20.17
CA CYS A 106 3.15 0.45 -19.01
C CYS A 106 2.67 1.83 -19.42
N ALA A 107 2.06 2.56 -18.49
CA ALA A 107 1.69 3.96 -18.67
C ALA A 107 1.70 4.71 -17.34
N VAL A 108 1.81 6.05 -17.40
CA VAL A 108 1.56 6.92 -16.25
C VAL A 108 0.57 8.01 -16.63
N TYR A 109 -0.44 8.20 -15.79
CA TYR A 109 -1.45 9.24 -15.93
C TYR A 109 -1.41 10.20 -14.73
N LEU A 110 -1.85 11.43 -14.94
CA LEU A 110 -2.17 12.36 -13.88
C LEU A 110 -3.64 12.78 -13.96
N LYS A 111 -4.21 13.14 -12.82
CA LYS A 111 -5.51 13.82 -12.71
C LYS A 111 -5.39 15.00 -11.76
N LYS A 112 -5.66 16.21 -12.24
CA LYS A 112 -5.76 17.40 -11.39
C LYS A 112 -7.01 17.26 -10.53
N VAL A 113 -6.87 17.48 -9.22
CA VAL A 113 -7.99 17.39 -8.27
C VAL A 113 -8.04 18.62 -7.36
N ALA A 114 -9.20 18.84 -6.73
CA ALA A 114 -9.36 19.86 -5.70
C ALA A 114 -8.74 19.41 -4.37
N SER A 115 -8.85 18.13 -4.06
CA SER A 115 -8.25 17.47 -2.90
C SER A 115 -7.72 16.10 -3.31
N ALA A 116 -6.44 15.84 -3.05
CA ALA A 116 -5.81 14.53 -3.25
C ALA A 116 -6.22 13.52 -2.17
N ILE A 117 -6.91 13.93 -1.10
CA ILE A 117 -7.44 13.02 -0.06
C ILE A 117 -8.91 12.68 -0.34
N ASP A 118 -9.72 13.66 -0.73
CA ASP A 118 -11.17 13.48 -0.84
C ASP A 118 -11.64 13.03 -2.25
N ASP A 119 -10.85 13.29 -3.31
CA ASP A 119 -11.22 12.85 -4.66
C ASP A 119 -11.14 11.32 -4.77
N LYS A 120 -12.16 10.70 -5.36
CA LYS A 120 -12.24 9.24 -5.52
C LYS A 120 -11.31 8.68 -6.59
N GLY A 121 -10.69 9.51 -7.42
CA GLY A 121 -9.92 9.10 -8.59
C GLY A 121 -10.80 8.72 -9.78
N ALA A 122 -11.84 7.91 -9.58
CA ALA A 122 -12.76 7.50 -10.64
C ALA A 122 -13.45 8.68 -11.35
N GLY A 123 -13.70 8.52 -12.64
CA GLY A 123 -14.33 9.53 -13.51
C GLY A 123 -13.33 10.33 -14.34
N ASP A 124 -13.80 11.43 -14.94
CA ASP A 124 -13.05 12.30 -15.85
C ASP A 124 -11.91 13.08 -15.16
N GLY A 125 -10.97 13.57 -15.97
CA GLY A 125 -9.85 14.42 -15.55
C GLY A 125 -8.48 13.78 -15.73
N TRP A 126 -8.41 12.54 -16.20
CA TRP A 126 -7.15 11.84 -16.43
C TRP A 126 -6.53 12.23 -17.77
N PHE A 127 -5.22 12.42 -17.77
CA PHE A 127 -4.41 12.60 -18.97
C PHE A 127 -3.13 11.77 -18.87
N LYS A 128 -2.71 11.18 -19.99
CA LYS A 128 -1.53 10.30 -20.05
C LYS A 128 -0.27 11.14 -20.17
N LEU A 129 0.70 10.95 -19.28
CA LEU A 129 2.02 11.59 -19.36
C LEU A 129 3.00 10.80 -20.21
N MET A 130 2.92 9.47 -20.16
CA MET A 130 3.77 8.58 -20.94
C MET A 130 3.08 7.23 -21.10
N ASP A 131 3.43 6.53 -22.16
CA ASP A 131 3.30 5.09 -22.27
C ASP A 131 4.56 4.46 -22.85
N ASP A 132 4.70 3.16 -22.60
CA ASP A 132 5.76 2.33 -23.14
C ASP A 132 5.20 0.96 -23.52
N GLY A 133 5.38 0.58 -24.79
CA GLY A 133 4.79 -0.60 -25.40
C GLY A 133 5.83 -1.68 -25.73
N TYR A 134 5.66 -2.30 -26.90
CA TYR A 134 6.59 -3.30 -27.42
C TYR A 134 7.67 -2.66 -28.30
N HIS A 135 8.94 -3.02 -28.05
CA HIS A 135 10.11 -2.55 -28.79
C HIS A 135 10.63 -3.67 -29.70
N ALA A 136 10.33 -3.59 -31.00
CA ALA A 136 10.66 -4.64 -31.98
C ALA A 136 12.16 -4.82 -32.23
N ASP A 137 12.97 -3.78 -32.02
CA ASP A 137 14.43 -3.79 -32.18
C ASP A 137 15.13 -4.63 -31.10
N THR A 138 14.55 -4.68 -29.91
CA THR A 138 15.07 -5.46 -28.76
C THR A 138 14.25 -6.70 -28.44
N ASP A 139 13.07 -6.86 -29.06
CA ASP A 139 12.06 -7.86 -28.71
C ASP A 139 11.67 -7.81 -27.22
N THR A 140 11.42 -6.61 -26.69
CA THR A 140 11.06 -6.43 -25.27
C THR A 140 9.80 -5.60 -25.08
N TRP A 141 9.03 -5.95 -24.06
CA TRP A 141 7.91 -5.15 -23.56
C TRP A 141 8.35 -4.18 -22.46
N CYS A 142 7.50 -3.21 -22.13
CA CYS A 142 7.76 -2.34 -20.99
C CYS A 142 7.97 -3.15 -19.70
N THR A 143 7.16 -4.19 -19.46
CA THR A 143 7.32 -5.03 -18.27
C THR A 143 8.67 -5.76 -18.20
N ASP A 144 9.28 -6.11 -19.32
CA ASP A 144 10.65 -6.67 -19.33
C ASP A 144 11.67 -5.64 -18.83
N ARG A 145 11.61 -4.42 -19.38
CA ARG A 145 12.47 -3.30 -18.97
C ARG A 145 12.22 -2.90 -17.52
N LEU A 146 10.98 -2.95 -17.07
CA LEU A 146 10.57 -2.67 -15.71
C LEU A 146 11.16 -3.68 -14.72
N ILE A 147 11.11 -4.97 -15.05
CA ILE A 147 11.73 -6.04 -14.24
C ILE A 147 13.24 -5.83 -14.18
N ASP A 148 13.87 -5.54 -15.31
CA ASP A 148 15.32 -5.26 -15.39
C ASP A 148 15.70 -4.00 -14.59
N ASN A 149 14.80 -3.02 -14.51
CA ASN A 149 14.93 -1.83 -13.69
C ASN A 149 14.42 -2.01 -12.25
N LYS A 150 14.38 -3.25 -11.73
CA LYS A 150 14.01 -3.57 -10.34
C LYS A 150 12.61 -3.06 -9.95
N GLY A 151 11.68 -3.10 -10.90
CA GLY A 151 10.29 -2.70 -10.69
C GLY A 151 10.08 -1.20 -10.75
N ARG A 152 11.01 -0.42 -11.30
CA ARG A 152 10.92 1.05 -11.28
C ARG A 152 10.49 1.61 -12.63
N LEU A 153 9.38 2.34 -12.62
CA LEU A 153 8.86 3.10 -13.75
C LEU A 153 9.08 4.59 -13.48
N SER A 154 9.90 5.26 -14.30
CA SER A 154 10.24 6.68 -14.12
C SER A 154 9.61 7.54 -15.22
N VAL A 155 9.06 8.70 -14.83
CA VAL A 155 8.51 9.72 -15.73
C VAL A 155 8.87 11.12 -15.23
N GLU A 156 9.27 12.00 -16.15
CA GLU A 156 9.50 13.42 -15.86
C GLU A 156 8.19 14.20 -15.97
N LEU A 157 7.90 15.05 -14.98
CA LEU A 157 6.75 15.95 -15.06
C LEU A 157 7.01 17.06 -16.08
N PRO A 158 6.03 17.45 -16.91
CA PRO A 158 6.17 18.60 -17.79
C PRO A 158 6.44 19.86 -16.97
N LYS A 159 7.51 20.59 -17.32
CA LYS A 159 7.83 21.86 -16.69
C LYS A 159 6.77 22.91 -17.01
N GLY A 160 6.29 23.61 -15.99
CA GLY A 160 5.22 24.60 -16.11
C GLY A 160 3.81 24.00 -16.10
N LEU A 161 3.65 22.72 -15.70
CA LEU A 161 2.33 22.14 -15.41
C LEU A 161 1.65 22.94 -14.29
N GLU A 162 0.33 23.12 -14.37
CA GLU A 162 -0.46 23.86 -13.37
C GLU A 162 -0.21 23.33 -11.95
N GLY A 163 0.02 24.23 -10.98
CA GLY A 163 0.25 23.84 -9.59
C GLY A 163 -0.99 23.30 -8.86
N GLY A 164 -0.75 22.54 -7.79
CA GLY A 164 -1.78 22.08 -6.85
C GLY A 164 -1.87 20.56 -6.72
N TYR A 165 -3.01 20.06 -6.23
CA TYR A 165 -3.20 18.63 -5.99
C TYR A 165 -3.43 17.82 -7.26
N TYR A 166 -2.79 16.65 -7.30
CA TYR A 166 -2.96 15.63 -8.33
C TYR A 166 -3.03 14.22 -7.73
N LEU A 167 -3.68 13.32 -8.47
CA LEU A 167 -3.47 11.88 -8.36
C LEU A 167 -2.56 11.43 -9.50
N ALA A 168 -1.53 10.66 -9.18
CA ALA A 168 -0.61 10.07 -10.14
C ALA A 168 -0.84 8.56 -10.24
N ARG A 169 -1.23 8.08 -11.42
CA ARG A 169 -1.64 6.71 -11.69
C ARG A 169 -0.65 6.02 -12.62
N PRO A 170 0.31 5.27 -12.07
CA PRO A 170 1.11 4.32 -12.82
C PRO A 170 0.31 3.04 -13.11
N GLU A 171 0.61 2.43 -14.24
CA GLU A 171 -0.11 1.28 -14.77
C GLU A 171 0.83 0.29 -15.45
N VAL A 172 0.55 -0.99 -15.24
CA VAL A 172 1.05 -2.11 -16.02
C VAL A 172 -0.11 -2.96 -16.49
N VAL A 173 -0.07 -3.40 -17.75
CA VAL A 173 -1.04 -4.35 -18.30
C VAL A 173 -0.30 -5.63 -18.68
N ALA A 174 -0.68 -6.77 -18.10
CA ALA A 174 -0.13 -8.06 -18.48
C ALA A 174 -1.03 -8.77 -19.49
N LEU A 175 -0.44 -9.20 -20.61
CA LEU A 175 -1.16 -9.68 -21.79
C LEU A 175 -1.11 -11.21 -21.95
N HIS A 176 -0.53 -11.95 -21.00
CA HIS A 176 -0.35 -13.40 -21.11
C HIS A 176 -1.68 -14.16 -21.31
N ASN A 177 -2.80 -13.61 -20.81
CA ASN A 177 -4.17 -14.12 -20.99
C ASN A 177 -5.07 -13.20 -21.85
N ALA A 178 -4.49 -12.21 -22.54
CA ALA A 178 -5.28 -11.25 -23.32
C ALA A 178 -5.93 -11.87 -24.57
N THR A 179 -5.48 -13.04 -25.06
CA THR A 179 -6.16 -13.74 -26.16
C THR A 179 -7.63 -14.01 -25.86
N ASP A 180 -7.95 -14.29 -24.59
CA ASP A 180 -9.30 -14.57 -24.11
C ASP A 180 -10.03 -13.32 -23.59
N GLY A 181 -9.49 -12.12 -23.85
CA GLY A 181 -10.01 -10.85 -23.34
C GLY A 181 -9.67 -10.57 -21.87
N GLN A 182 -8.83 -11.40 -21.24
CA GLN A 182 -8.51 -11.36 -19.81
C GLN A 182 -7.16 -10.68 -19.55
N ALA A 183 -6.92 -9.54 -20.19
CA ALA A 183 -5.77 -8.71 -19.86
C ALA A 183 -5.84 -8.28 -18.38
N GLN A 184 -4.70 -8.30 -17.70
CA GLN A 184 -4.63 -8.03 -16.27
C GLN A 184 -4.04 -6.66 -16.01
N PHE A 185 -4.79 -5.78 -15.35
CA PHE A 185 -4.34 -4.44 -15.03
C PHE A 185 -3.78 -4.38 -13.60
N TYR A 186 -2.62 -3.76 -13.46
CA TYR A 186 -1.99 -3.43 -12.18
C TYR A 186 -1.82 -1.92 -12.14
N ALA A 187 -2.67 -1.26 -11.37
CA ALA A 187 -2.65 0.18 -11.20
C ALA A 187 -2.68 0.55 -9.70
N GLY A 188 -2.41 1.81 -9.41
CA GLY A 188 -2.55 2.41 -8.08
C GLY A 188 -2.52 3.93 -8.22
N CYS A 189 -2.71 4.66 -7.12
CA CYS A 189 -2.63 6.12 -7.15
C CYS A 189 -1.71 6.65 -6.05
N ALA A 190 -0.74 7.48 -6.42
CA ALA A 190 -0.03 8.33 -5.48
C ALA A 190 -0.72 9.69 -5.38
N GLN A 191 -0.78 10.23 -4.17
CA GLN A 191 -1.28 11.56 -3.86
C GLN A 191 -0.12 12.53 -3.89
N ILE A 192 -0.17 13.52 -4.78
CA ILE A 192 0.90 14.51 -4.91
C ILE A 192 0.37 15.94 -4.85
N PHE A 193 1.20 16.83 -4.33
CA PHE A 193 1.01 18.27 -4.41
C PHE A 193 2.13 18.86 -5.26
N LEU A 194 1.79 19.40 -6.43
CA LEU A 194 2.73 19.99 -7.35
C LEU A 194 2.97 21.47 -7.02
N GLU A 195 4.16 21.77 -6.53
CA GLU A 195 4.68 23.11 -6.33
C GLU A 195 5.12 23.70 -7.67
N SER A 196 4.18 24.33 -8.37
CA SER A 196 4.42 24.96 -9.67
C SER A 196 3.62 26.25 -9.82
N THR A 197 4.25 27.29 -10.36
CA THR A 197 3.57 28.53 -10.80
C THR A 197 3.13 28.47 -12.26
N GLY A 198 3.22 27.29 -12.87
CA GLY A 198 2.88 27.05 -14.25
C GLY A 198 1.37 27.13 -14.52
N ASN A 199 1.04 27.12 -15.80
CA ASN A 199 -0.34 27.16 -16.31
C ASN A 199 -0.52 26.24 -17.53
N LEU A 200 0.38 25.27 -17.71
CA LEU A 200 0.15 24.20 -18.69
C LEU A 200 -0.92 23.26 -18.17
N VAL A 201 -1.88 22.95 -19.02
CA VAL A 201 -2.98 22.00 -18.80
C VAL A 201 -3.08 21.08 -20.01
N PRO A 202 -3.53 19.82 -19.85
CA PRO A 202 -3.76 18.95 -21.00
C PRO A 202 -4.85 19.53 -21.91
N GLU A 203 -4.70 19.39 -23.23
CA GLU A 203 -5.72 19.82 -24.20
C GLU A 203 -7.04 19.05 -24.05
N SER A 204 -6.97 17.81 -23.54
CA SER A 204 -8.11 16.93 -23.31
C SER A 204 -7.85 15.99 -22.14
N THR A 205 -8.92 15.59 -21.46
CA THR A 205 -8.92 14.53 -20.45
C THR A 205 -9.89 13.41 -20.83
N ILE A 206 -9.76 12.28 -20.13
CA ILE A 206 -10.67 11.14 -20.25
C ILE A 206 -11.14 10.67 -18.87
N ALA A 207 -12.19 9.85 -18.87
CA ALA A 207 -12.65 9.13 -17.68
C ALA A 207 -11.95 7.78 -17.51
N ILE A 208 -11.58 7.46 -16.26
CA ILE A 208 -11.15 6.12 -15.84
C ILE A 208 -12.06 5.68 -14.68
N PRO A 209 -12.84 4.58 -14.80
CA PRO A 209 -13.13 3.84 -16.04
C PRO A 209 -13.91 4.71 -17.05
N GLY A 210 -13.88 4.34 -18.33
CA GLY A 210 -14.58 5.07 -19.38
C GLY A 210 -14.32 4.48 -20.78
N PRO A 211 -15.20 4.78 -21.76
CA PRO A 211 -15.08 4.24 -23.11
C PRO A 211 -13.87 4.78 -23.88
N GLU A 212 -13.37 5.97 -23.55
CA GLU A 212 -12.14 6.53 -24.10
C GLU A 212 -10.87 5.91 -23.48
N TYR A 213 -11.03 5.11 -22.41
CA TYR A 213 -9.93 4.45 -21.73
C TYR A 213 -9.78 2.98 -22.16
N VAL A 214 -10.69 2.12 -21.71
CA VAL A 214 -10.70 0.68 -22.03
C VAL A 214 -12.11 0.10 -21.90
N THR A 215 -12.51 -0.67 -22.91
CA THR A 215 -13.74 -1.48 -22.87
C THR A 215 -13.46 -2.95 -23.15
N ASP A 216 -14.35 -3.82 -22.70
CA ASP A 216 -14.25 -5.24 -23.00
C ASP A 216 -14.23 -5.50 -24.51
N GLY A 217 -13.42 -6.48 -24.92
CA GLY A 217 -13.26 -6.89 -26.32
C GLY A 217 -12.45 -5.95 -27.23
N GLN A 218 -11.97 -4.80 -26.75
CA GLN A 218 -11.11 -3.94 -27.58
C GLN A 218 -9.74 -4.58 -27.85
N SER A 219 -9.10 -4.22 -28.97
CA SER A 219 -7.86 -4.87 -29.42
C SER A 219 -6.71 -4.83 -28.42
N SER A 220 -6.63 -3.79 -27.58
CA SER A 220 -5.56 -3.65 -26.57
C SER A 220 -5.72 -4.57 -25.35
N VAL A 221 -6.91 -5.14 -25.13
CA VAL A 221 -7.18 -6.15 -24.09
C VAL A 221 -7.56 -7.52 -24.67
N LYS A 222 -7.79 -7.59 -25.98
CA LYS A 222 -7.98 -8.81 -26.77
C LYS A 222 -6.85 -8.99 -27.78
N PHE A 223 -5.66 -9.30 -27.28
CA PHE A 223 -4.44 -9.40 -28.07
C PHE A 223 -3.71 -10.71 -27.81
N ASN A 224 -3.18 -11.34 -28.86
CA ASN A 224 -2.42 -12.59 -28.75
C ASN A 224 -0.93 -12.33 -28.95
N ILE A 225 -0.19 -12.24 -27.84
CA ILE A 225 1.26 -11.97 -27.81
C ILE A 225 2.12 -13.12 -28.37
N TYR A 226 1.53 -14.29 -28.63
CA TYR A 226 2.23 -15.50 -29.06
C TYR A 226 2.27 -15.69 -30.59
N LEU A 227 1.63 -14.80 -31.37
CA LEU A 227 1.54 -14.92 -32.83
C LEU A 227 2.66 -14.18 -33.59
N GLY A 228 3.65 -13.60 -32.90
CA GLY A 228 4.74 -12.86 -33.53
C GLY A 228 4.31 -11.52 -34.15
N LYS A 229 3.21 -10.94 -33.66
CA LYS A 229 2.64 -9.67 -34.14
C LYS A 229 2.70 -8.53 -33.11
N ASN A 230 3.61 -8.62 -32.15
CA ASN A 230 3.69 -7.70 -31.01
C ASN A 230 3.90 -6.24 -31.44
N ALA A 231 4.53 -5.99 -32.59
CA ALA A 231 4.68 -4.66 -33.17
C ALA A 231 3.36 -4.01 -33.62
N GLU A 232 2.27 -4.77 -33.75
CA GLU A 232 0.93 -4.26 -34.07
C GLU A 232 0.15 -3.84 -32.81
N TYR A 233 0.69 -4.09 -31.60
CA TYR A 233 0.00 -3.81 -30.35
C TYR A 233 -0.20 -2.30 -30.13
N GLN A 234 -1.41 -1.93 -29.69
CA GLN A 234 -1.75 -0.57 -29.29
C GLN A 234 -1.96 -0.53 -27.78
N VAL A 235 -1.25 0.38 -27.11
CA VAL A 235 -1.42 0.63 -25.68
C VAL A 235 -2.84 1.15 -25.42
N PRO A 236 -3.56 0.67 -24.38
CA PRO A 236 -4.88 1.20 -24.03
C PRO A 236 -4.84 2.67 -23.61
N GLY A 237 -6.01 3.32 -23.63
CA GLY A 237 -6.18 4.72 -23.26
C GLY A 237 -5.86 5.73 -24.37
N PRO A 238 -5.92 7.03 -24.05
CA PRO A 238 -5.65 8.11 -25.01
C PRO A 238 -4.19 8.13 -25.43
N ALA A 239 -3.87 8.92 -26.45
CA ALA A 239 -2.47 9.30 -26.71
C ALA A 239 -1.88 10.06 -25.51
N VAL A 240 -0.55 10.11 -25.43
CA VAL A 240 0.15 11.00 -24.50
C VAL A 240 -0.32 12.44 -24.71
N ALA A 241 -0.58 13.14 -23.61
CA ALA A 241 -1.21 14.44 -23.61
C ALA A 241 -0.38 15.50 -24.34
N ASN A 242 -1.06 16.29 -25.16
CA ASN A 242 -0.56 17.60 -25.57
C ASN A 242 -0.98 18.64 -24.53
N PHE A 243 -0.15 19.66 -24.36
CA PHE A 243 -0.36 20.71 -23.37
C PHE A 243 -0.63 22.05 -24.04
N THR A 244 -1.51 22.83 -23.41
CA THR A 244 -1.81 24.21 -23.78
C THR A 244 -1.73 25.10 -22.54
N HIS A 245 -1.62 26.40 -22.73
CA HIS A 245 -1.61 27.36 -21.63
C HIS A 245 -3.05 27.78 -21.30
N THR A 246 -3.43 27.72 -20.03
CA THR A 246 -4.66 28.36 -19.55
C THR A 246 -4.41 29.83 -19.20
N ALA A 247 -5.43 30.68 -19.41
CA ALA A 247 -5.37 32.09 -19.05
C ALA A 247 -5.35 32.33 -17.54
N ASN A 248 -5.77 31.34 -16.75
CA ASN A 248 -5.81 31.41 -15.30
C ASN A 248 -4.45 30.97 -14.73
N LEU A 249 -3.70 31.91 -14.18
CA LEU A 249 -2.50 31.58 -13.41
C LEU A 249 -2.89 30.99 -12.05
N ALA A 250 -2.06 30.10 -11.53
CA ALA A 250 -2.23 29.57 -10.18
C ALA A 250 -2.25 30.73 -9.18
N SER A 251 -3.30 30.79 -8.36
CA SER A 251 -3.38 31.75 -7.25
C SER A 251 -2.40 31.38 -6.13
N ASP A 252 -2.01 32.34 -5.29
CA ASP A 252 -1.14 32.08 -4.12
C ASP A 252 -1.69 30.95 -3.22
N ALA A 253 -3.02 30.80 -3.16
CA ALA A 253 -3.69 29.73 -2.42
C ALA A 253 -3.50 28.34 -3.05
N GLN A 254 -3.31 28.23 -4.37
CA GLN A 254 -3.02 26.97 -5.06
C GLN A 254 -1.55 26.55 -4.94
N LEU A 255 -0.67 27.47 -4.56
CA LEU A 255 0.77 27.22 -4.39
C LEU A 255 1.14 26.68 -3.01
N GLN A 256 0.20 26.58 -2.08
CA GLN A 256 0.44 26.06 -0.74
C GLN A 256 -0.29 24.74 -0.52
N GLN A 257 0.45 23.73 -0.05
CA GLN A 257 -0.14 22.50 0.44
C GLN A 257 -0.86 22.77 1.75
N THR A 258 -2.15 22.50 1.78
CA THR A 258 -3.09 22.70 2.90
C THR A 258 -3.59 21.39 3.50
N GLU A 259 -3.43 20.25 2.82
CA GLU A 259 -3.86 18.95 3.28
C GLU A 259 -2.75 17.90 3.13
N GLY A 260 -2.88 16.84 3.92
CA GLY A 260 -1.98 15.69 3.87
C GLY A 260 -0.52 15.95 4.21
N LEU A 261 -0.25 17.03 4.95
CA LEU A 261 1.09 17.30 5.46
C LEU A 261 1.46 16.27 6.52
N VAL A 262 2.69 15.77 6.46
CA VAL A 262 3.29 15.06 7.58
C VAL A 262 3.54 16.08 8.70
N PRO A 263 2.98 15.91 9.91
CA PRO A 263 3.16 16.87 10.99
C PRO A 263 4.65 17.06 11.33
N SER A 264 5.08 18.29 11.61
CA SER A 264 6.47 18.56 12.05
C SER A 264 6.82 17.88 13.39
N SER A 265 5.81 17.51 14.18
CA SER A 265 5.95 16.71 15.40
C SER A 265 6.08 15.21 15.16
N CYS A 266 6.13 14.76 13.90
CA CYS A 266 6.20 13.35 13.57
C CYS A 266 7.55 12.76 13.98
N VAL A 267 7.53 11.81 14.91
CA VAL A 267 8.76 11.14 15.37
C VAL A 267 8.93 9.75 14.78
N ALA A 268 7.87 9.14 14.25
CA ALA A 268 7.93 7.85 13.56
C ALA A 268 6.83 7.79 12.50
N GLN A 269 7.17 7.48 11.25
CA GLN A 269 6.22 7.41 10.15
C GLN A 269 6.19 6.00 9.56
N ASN A 270 5.02 5.36 9.54
CA ASN A 270 4.79 4.10 8.82
C ASN A 270 3.72 4.36 7.76
N ALA A 271 4.11 4.39 6.49
CA ALA A 271 3.22 4.76 5.39
C ALA A 271 2.47 6.08 5.67
N ASN A 272 1.15 6.00 5.90
CA ASN A 272 0.22 7.12 6.13
C ASN A 272 -0.10 7.36 7.62
N TRP A 273 0.62 6.68 8.51
CA TRP A 273 0.54 6.87 9.95
C TRP A 273 1.76 7.62 10.47
N CYS A 274 1.56 8.44 11.49
CA CYS A 274 2.60 9.21 12.15
C CYS A 274 2.44 9.19 13.67
N ALA A 275 3.51 8.80 14.37
CA ALA A 275 3.61 8.88 15.82
C ALA A 275 3.91 10.30 16.30
N LYS A 276 3.27 10.68 17.40
CA LYS A 276 3.63 11.86 18.18
C LYS A 276 4.44 11.43 19.41
N GLU A 277 5.47 12.20 19.73
CA GLU A 277 6.26 11.97 20.95
C GLU A 277 5.36 11.94 22.19
N VAL A 278 5.58 10.95 23.05
CA VAL A 278 4.81 10.77 24.28
C VAL A 278 5.26 11.77 25.34
N ALA A 279 4.43 11.97 26.37
CA ALA A 279 4.74 12.88 27.46
C ALA A 279 6.07 12.52 28.15
N SER A 280 6.78 13.53 28.63
CA SER A 280 7.92 13.31 29.53
C SER A 280 7.44 12.99 30.93
N TYR A 281 8.21 12.18 31.63
CA TYR A 281 7.88 11.76 32.98
C TYR A 281 9.10 11.84 33.90
N SER A 282 8.82 12.11 35.18
CA SER A 282 9.77 12.17 36.29
C SER A 282 9.30 11.36 37.51
N ASP A 283 8.12 10.74 37.43
CA ASP A 283 7.49 9.96 38.49
C ASP A 283 6.82 8.69 37.93
N GLU A 284 6.35 7.83 38.82
CA GLU A 284 5.76 6.54 38.47
C GLU A 284 4.47 6.69 37.65
N THR A 285 3.59 7.61 38.05
CA THR A 285 2.31 7.85 37.40
C THR A 285 2.50 8.31 35.96
N GLY A 286 3.39 9.29 35.74
CA GLY A 286 3.72 9.80 34.41
C GLY A 286 4.40 8.75 33.54
N CYS A 287 5.22 7.87 34.12
CA CYS A 287 5.88 6.78 33.39
C CYS A 287 4.86 5.82 32.79
N TRP A 288 3.94 5.32 33.61
CA TRP A 288 2.90 4.40 33.15
C TRP A 288 1.91 5.05 32.18
N ALA A 289 1.51 6.31 32.42
CA ALA A 289 0.65 7.05 31.49
C ALA A 289 1.31 7.26 30.12
N SER A 290 2.61 7.54 30.09
CA SER A 290 3.36 7.70 28.83
C SER A 290 3.54 6.36 28.11
N GLY A 291 3.70 5.26 28.86
CA GLY A 291 3.72 3.90 28.30
C GLY A 291 2.38 3.54 27.67
N GLU A 292 1.26 3.82 28.36
CA GLU A 292 -0.09 3.58 27.86
C GLU A 292 -0.37 4.36 26.56
N ASP A 293 -0.07 5.65 26.52
CA ASP A 293 -0.21 6.46 25.29
C ASP A 293 0.66 5.92 24.15
N CYS A 294 1.90 5.50 24.45
CA CYS A 294 2.79 4.89 23.47
C CYS A 294 2.14 3.65 22.84
N TRP A 295 1.65 2.71 23.66
CA TRP A 295 1.03 1.48 23.17
C TRP A 295 -0.25 1.75 22.39
N LYS A 296 -1.07 2.71 22.83
CA LYS A 296 -2.27 3.14 22.09
C LYS A 296 -1.94 3.66 20.70
N GLN A 297 -0.89 4.46 20.57
CA GLN A 297 -0.39 4.91 19.26
C GLN A 297 0.11 3.72 18.42
N GLY A 298 0.81 2.75 19.03
CA GLY A 298 1.30 1.54 18.35
C GLY A 298 0.18 0.64 17.82
N GLU A 299 -0.93 0.51 18.55
CA GLU A 299 -2.11 -0.22 18.09
C GLU A 299 -2.69 0.37 16.80
N VAL A 300 -2.78 1.70 16.72
CA VAL A 300 -3.25 2.41 15.51
C VAL A 300 -2.28 2.16 14.35
N CYS A 301 -0.96 2.23 14.59
CA CYS A 301 0.04 1.96 13.56
C CYS A 301 -0.16 0.59 12.91
N TRP A 302 -0.37 -0.46 13.72
CA TRP A 302 -0.58 -1.82 13.21
C TRP A 302 -1.95 -2.01 12.56
N ALA A 303 -2.99 -1.32 13.03
CA ALA A 303 -4.31 -1.35 12.41
C ALA A 303 -4.31 -0.69 11.02
N GLU A 304 -3.46 0.32 10.81
CA GLU A 304 -3.33 1.07 9.56
C GLU A 304 -2.16 0.58 8.68
N ALA A 305 -1.41 -0.43 9.13
CA ALA A 305 -0.25 -0.93 8.41
C ALA A 305 -0.66 -1.49 7.03
N PRO A 306 -0.06 -0.99 5.94
CA PRO A 306 -0.32 -1.49 4.60
C PRO A 306 0.35 -2.86 4.35
N PRO A 307 0.06 -3.50 3.21
CA PRO A 307 0.77 -4.69 2.76
C PRO A 307 2.29 -4.55 2.63
N THR A 308 2.82 -3.32 2.54
CA THR A 308 4.28 -3.08 2.57
C THR A 308 4.92 -3.24 3.95
N GLY A 309 4.10 -3.47 4.99
CA GLY A 309 4.54 -3.87 6.32
C GLY A 309 4.50 -2.75 7.37
N GLY A 310 4.91 -3.13 8.59
CA GLY A 310 4.84 -2.29 9.79
C GLY A 310 6.19 -2.12 10.49
N LYS A 311 7.31 -2.07 9.73
CA LYS A 311 8.66 -2.01 10.33
C LYS A 311 8.81 -0.83 11.29
N VAL A 312 8.21 0.31 10.99
CA VAL A 312 8.25 1.47 11.90
C VAL A 312 7.28 1.32 13.07
N CYS A 313 6.17 0.59 12.90
CA CYS A 313 5.31 0.19 14.02
C CYS A 313 6.07 -0.71 15.02
N GLN A 314 6.94 -1.60 14.53
CA GLN A 314 7.80 -2.41 15.39
C GLN A 314 8.78 -1.53 16.19
N LEU A 315 9.48 -0.60 15.52
CA LEU A 315 10.40 0.34 16.19
C LEU A 315 9.67 1.19 17.24
N TRP A 316 8.42 1.56 16.98
CA TRP A 316 7.59 2.26 17.95
C TRP A 316 7.23 1.38 19.16
N ASN A 317 6.79 0.15 18.92
CA ASN A 317 6.52 -0.81 20.00
C ASN A 317 7.77 -1.10 20.86
N ASP A 318 8.95 -1.16 20.26
CA ASP A 318 10.22 -1.32 20.98
C ASP A 318 10.47 -0.13 21.92
N LYS A 319 10.14 1.10 21.49
CA LYS A 319 10.17 2.29 22.36
C LYS A 319 9.15 2.19 23.50
N CYS A 320 7.94 1.71 23.24
CA CYS A 320 6.92 1.53 24.26
C CYS A 320 7.32 0.46 25.30
N GLN A 321 7.95 -0.62 24.84
CA GLN A 321 8.54 -1.63 25.71
C GLN A 321 9.65 -1.03 26.57
N ALA A 322 10.54 -0.22 26.00
CA ALA A 322 11.59 0.46 26.74
C ALA A 322 11.04 1.41 27.82
N ILE A 323 9.94 2.12 27.57
CA ILE A 323 9.25 2.92 28.60
C ILE A 323 8.78 2.02 29.75
N ASN A 324 8.05 0.95 29.44
CA ASN A 324 7.54 0.03 30.45
C ASN A 324 8.67 -0.61 31.29
N ASP A 325 9.79 -0.95 30.66
CA ASP A 325 10.94 -1.52 31.37
C ASP A 325 11.58 -0.51 32.33
N GLN A 326 11.64 0.78 31.94
CA GLN A 326 12.07 1.85 32.85
C GLN A 326 11.10 2.00 34.04
N CYS A 327 9.78 1.97 33.79
CA CYS A 327 8.77 2.04 34.86
C CYS A 327 8.91 0.87 35.85
N LYS A 328 9.06 -0.37 35.34
CA LYS A 328 9.28 -1.57 36.17
C LYS A 328 10.58 -1.49 36.98
N ALA A 329 11.63 -0.92 36.40
CA ALA A 329 12.91 -0.71 37.07
C ALA A 329 12.88 0.46 38.08
N LYS A 330 11.73 1.13 38.25
CA LYS A 330 11.57 2.35 39.06
C LYS A 330 12.48 3.50 38.63
N ASN A 331 12.88 3.51 37.35
CA ASN A 331 13.58 4.63 36.75
C ASN A 331 12.58 5.50 36.00
N PHE A 332 12.21 6.62 36.61
CA PHE A 332 11.17 7.50 36.08
C PHE A 332 11.72 8.68 35.29
N ASN A 333 12.94 8.62 34.77
CA ASN A 333 13.47 9.68 33.91
C ASN A 333 13.32 9.31 32.42
N GLY A 334 12.27 9.79 31.75
CA GLY A 334 12.01 9.46 30.35
C GLY A 334 11.07 10.41 29.60
N PRO A 335 10.62 10.03 28.38
CA PRO A 335 10.79 8.73 27.74
C PRO A 335 12.21 8.49 27.20
N PRO A 336 12.64 7.21 27.06
CA PRO A 336 13.85 6.88 26.32
C PRO A 336 13.75 7.39 24.88
N ASN A 337 14.88 7.83 24.33
CA ASN A 337 14.96 8.38 22.96
C ASN A 337 14.05 9.60 22.71
N LYS A 338 13.71 10.36 23.76
CA LYS A 338 12.92 11.60 23.63
C LYS A 338 13.47 12.50 22.53
N GLY A 339 12.60 12.90 21.60
CA GLY A 339 12.92 13.81 20.51
C GLY A 339 13.78 13.21 19.39
N LYS A 340 14.07 11.91 19.43
CA LYS A 340 14.70 11.21 18.31
C LYS A 340 13.66 10.82 17.27
N ILE A 341 14.00 11.02 16.00
CA ILE A 341 13.24 10.49 14.86
C ILE A 341 13.58 9.00 14.73
N LEU A 342 12.56 8.16 14.83
CA LEU A 342 12.63 6.71 14.67
C LEU A 342 12.36 6.28 13.23
N THR A 343 11.75 7.14 12.41
CA THR A 343 11.61 6.89 10.97
C THR A 343 13.01 6.65 10.39
N PRO A 344 13.27 5.50 9.75
CA PRO A 344 14.53 5.28 9.05
C PRO A 344 14.79 6.37 8.02
N LYS A 345 16.06 6.68 7.80
CA LYS A 345 16.46 7.61 6.74
C LYS A 345 15.90 7.09 5.41
N ARG A 346 15.26 7.97 4.63
CA ARG A 346 14.74 7.65 3.31
C ARG A 346 15.87 7.17 2.40
N GLU A 347 15.56 6.14 1.63
CA GLU A 347 16.48 5.61 0.62
C GLU A 347 16.51 6.56 -0.58
N THR A 348 17.68 6.64 -1.22
CA THR A 348 17.87 7.38 -2.46
C THR A 348 18.30 6.42 -3.55
N ILE A 349 17.70 6.55 -4.72
CA ILE A 349 18.03 5.72 -5.88
C ILE A 349 18.71 6.56 -6.96
N ASP A 350 19.54 5.90 -7.76
CA ASP A 350 19.81 6.39 -9.10
C ASP A 350 18.52 6.17 -9.91
N ILE A 351 17.98 7.25 -10.48
CA ILE A 351 16.70 7.27 -11.21
C ILE A 351 16.76 6.33 -12.44
N GLY A 352 17.96 6.01 -12.92
CA GLY A 352 18.18 5.00 -13.94
C GLY A 352 17.56 5.41 -15.28
N LEU A 353 16.94 4.44 -15.98
CA LEU A 353 16.25 4.68 -17.24
C LEU A 353 15.01 5.57 -17.03
N ILE A 354 15.09 6.81 -17.52
CA ILE A 354 13.92 7.67 -17.73
C ILE A 354 13.33 7.28 -19.07
N ILE A 355 12.11 6.74 -19.06
CA ILE A 355 11.40 6.45 -20.30
C ILE A 355 10.91 7.79 -20.84
N LYS A 356 11.51 8.25 -21.94
CA LYS A 356 11.10 9.48 -22.59
C LYS A 356 9.71 9.27 -23.21
N PRO A 357 8.75 10.19 -23.03
CA PRO A 357 7.43 10.06 -23.62
C PRO A 357 7.54 9.97 -25.15
N VAL A 358 6.81 9.02 -25.74
CA VAL A 358 6.71 8.87 -27.19
C VAL A 358 5.47 9.64 -27.66
N GLY A 359 5.69 10.85 -28.19
CA GLY A 359 4.61 11.78 -28.56
C GLY A 359 4.09 12.58 -27.36
N GLY A 360 3.69 13.83 -27.58
CA GLY A 360 3.29 14.76 -26.52
C GLY A 360 4.48 15.58 -25.97
N GLY A 361 4.41 16.90 -26.13
CA GLY A 361 5.54 17.80 -25.90
C GLY A 361 5.92 17.89 -24.42
N ILE A 362 7.09 17.38 -24.06
CA ILE A 362 7.92 18.09 -23.09
C ILE A 362 8.27 19.39 -23.80
N ILE A 363 7.54 20.48 -23.50
CA ILE A 363 7.98 21.81 -23.93
C ILE A 363 9.24 22.09 -23.12
N GLU A 364 10.40 21.71 -23.66
CA GLU A 364 11.65 22.34 -23.25
C GLU A 364 11.44 23.84 -23.47
N SER A 365 11.59 24.61 -22.39
CA SER A 365 11.46 26.05 -22.42
C SER A 365 12.60 26.64 -23.27
N ASP A 366 12.42 26.71 -24.58
CA ASP A 366 13.24 27.59 -25.40
C ASP A 366 12.89 29.02 -24.98
N SER A 367 13.88 29.69 -24.40
CA SER A 367 13.77 31.04 -23.89
C SER A 367 13.36 31.99 -25.01
N THR A 368 12.09 32.41 -25.06
CA THR A 368 11.72 33.67 -25.69
C THR A 368 10.59 34.31 -24.92
N ALA A 369 10.97 35.13 -23.95
CA ALA A 369 10.09 36.13 -23.36
C ALA A 369 9.48 37.00 -24.47
N PRO A 370 8.17 37.31 -24.44
CA PRO A 370 7.59 38.27 -25.36
C PRO A 370 8.19 39.65 -25.09
N LYS A 371 8.82 40.24 -26.11
CA LYS A 371 9.23 41.65 -26.11
C LYS A 371 8.00 42.53 -25.91
N SER A 372 7.90 43.17 -24.75
CA SER A 372 7.05 44.36 -24.59
C SER A 372 7.89 45.61 -24.85
N SER A 373 7.45 46.37 -25.85
CA SER A 373 8.02 47.63 -26.30
C SER A 373 7.38 48.84 -25.59
N ALA A 374 8.23 49.80 -25.21
CA ALA A 374 7.93 51.20 -24.84
C ALA A 374 7.24 51.43 -23.47
N ALA A 375 7.57 52.43 -22.66
CA ALA A 375 8.31 53.66 -22.88
C ALA A 375 9.06 54.13 -21.62
N VAL A 376 10.11 54.91 -21.86
CA VAL A 376 11.02 55.54 -20.91
C VAL A 376 10.30 56.56 -20.03
N SER A 377 10.58 56.54 -18.73
CA SER A 377 10.59 57.73 -17.88
C SER A 377 11.61 57.55 -16.75
N LYS A 378 12.68 58.35 -16.81
CA LYS A 378 13.76 58.42 -15.83
C LYS A 378 13.26 59.10 -14.55
N SER A 379 13.58 58.53 -13.38
CA SER A 379 13.96 59.32 -12.21
C SER A 379 14.80 58.49 -11.25
N SER A 380 15.68 59.20 -10.55
CA SER A 380 16.95 58.79 -9.98
C SER A 380 16.91 58.32 -8.51
N ALA A 381 17.91 57.51 -8.18
CA ALA A 381 18.63 57.45 -6.89
C ALA A 381 17.89 56.89 -5.66
N ALA A 382 18.35 55.75 -5.14
CA ALA A 382 19.29 55.68 -4.01
C ALA A 382 19.33 54.26 -3.42
N VAL A 383 20.53 53.75 -3.19
CA VAL A 383 20.82 52.54 -2.39
C VAL A 383 20.94 52.96 -0.93
N PRO A 384 20.38 52.20 0.04
CA PRO A 384 21.27 51.59 1.02
C PRO A 384 20.88 50.19 1.53
N LYS A 385 21.92 49.34 1.60
CA LYS A 385 22.33 48.42 2.69
C LYS A 385 21.28 47.76 3.62
N SER A 386 21.27 46.42 3.54
CA SER A 386 21.49 45.43 4.61
C SER A 386 21.34 45.88 6.08
N SER A 387 20.40 45.25 6.79
CA SER A 387 20.44 45.04 8.24
C SER A 387 19.71 43.75 8.64
N ALA A 388 20.34 42.99 9.54
CA ALA A 388 19.93 41.72 10.13
C ALA A 388 18.57 41.74 10.87
N PRO A 389 17.94 40.58 11.13
CA PRO A 389 16.62 40.49 11.74
C PRO A 389 16.64 40.73 13.26
N PRO A 390 15.63 41.39 13.86
CA PRO A 390 15.54 41.50 15.31
C PRO A 390 14.85 40.28 15.94
N ALA A 391 15.38 39.94 17.11
CA ALA A 391 14.93 38.89 18.00
C ALA A 391 13.63 39.24 18.77
N PHE A 392 13.01 38.17 19.26
CA PHE A 392 11.82 38.09 20.11
C PHE A 392 11.78 39.06 21.30
N THR A 393 10.59 39.59 21.58
CA THR A 393 10.17 40.04 22.91
C THR A 393 8.78 39.54 23.26
N SER A 394 8.62 39.28 24.55
CA SER A 394 7.59 38.60 25.33
C SER A 394 6.14 39.12 25.21
N ALA A 395 5.23 38.17 25.48
CA ALA A 395 3.77 38.27 25.62
C ALA A 395 3.25 39.32 26.62
N PRO A 396 1.91 39.51 26.65
CA PRO A 396 1.21 39.21 27.90
C PRO A 396 -0.05 38.33 27.74
N ALA A 397 -0.37 37.65 28.84
CA ALA A 397 -1.44 36.68 29.04
C ALA A 397 -2.85 37.30 29.13
N LEU A 398 -3.86 36.52 28.74
CA LEU A 398 -5.26 36.72 29.11
C LEU A 398 -5.84 35.42 29.68
N ALA A 399 -6.64 35.59 30.74
CA ALA A 399 -7.15 34.60 31.69
C ALA A 399 -8.38 33.81 31.17
N PRO A 400 -8.74 32.67 31.80
CA PRO A 400 -9.63 31.66 31.22
C PRO A 400 -11.12 31.93 31.49
N SER A 401 -11.96 31.63 30.49
CA SER A 401 -13.43 31.62 30.61
C SER A 401 -13.91 30.24 31.04
N ALA A 402 -14.71 30.22 32.10
CA ALA A 402 -15.35 29.04 32.68
C ALA A 402 -16.45 28.47 31.76
N TYR A 403 -16.52 27.15 31.65
CA TYR A 403 -17.68 26.41 31.17
C TYR A 403 -17.82 25.14 32.02
N GLU A 404 -18.89 25.08 32.82
CA GLU A 404 -19.29 23.91 33.62
C GLU A 404 -19.98 22.85 32.74
N PRO A 405 -19.65 21.56 32.88
CA PRO A 405 -20.53 20.48 32.42
C PRO A 405 -21.43 19.98 33.57
N LYS A 406 -22.73 19.91 33.29
CA LYS A 406 -23.74 19.28 34.15
C LYS A 406 -23.54 17.76 34.20
N SER A 407 -23.58 17.22 35.41
CA SER A 407 -23.60 15.81 35.76
C SER A 407 -25.03 15.26 35.77
N ASP A 408 -25.27 14.16 35.08
CA ASP A 408 -26.39 13.27 35.38
C ASP A 408 -25.83 11.88 35.72
N ALA A 409 -26.09 11.49 36.98
CA ALA A 409 -25.74 10.20 37.55
C ALA A 409 -26.76 9.15 37.12
N ILE A 410 -26.29 7.95 36.77
CA ILE A 410 -27.13 6.75 36.71
C ILE A 410 -26.42 5.63 37.48
N GLU A 411 -27.14 5.09 38.45
CA GLU A 411 -26.78 4.03 39.39
C GLU A 411 -26.34 2.73 38.73
N THR A 412 -25.31 2.11 39.31
CA THR A 412 -24.97 0.69 39.18
C THR A 412 -25.76 -0.15 40.19
N PRO A 413 -26.36 -1.29 39.79
CA PRO A 413 -26.71 -2.36 40.73
C PRO A 413 -25.65 -3.48 40.76
N ALA A 414 -25.41 -4.01 41.96
CA ALA A 414 -24.54 -5.14 42.30
C ALA A 414 -25.14 -6.50 41.85
N PRO A 415 -24.35 -7.61 41.82
CA PRO A 415 -24.66 -8.80 41.03
C PRO A 415 -25.55 -9.80 41.78
N SER A 416 -26.42 -10.51 41.04
CA SER A 416 -27.19 -11.64 41.57
C SER A 416 -26.94 -12.94 40.78
N SER A 417 -26.74 -13.97 41.60
CA SER A 417 -26.64 -15.42 41.44
C SER A 417 -27.12 -16.14 40.15
N THR A 418 -26.28 -17.11 39.74
CA THR A 418 -26.57 -18.45 39.22
C THR A 418 -27.82 -18.70 38.37
N VAL A 419 -27.61 -18.94 37.06
CA VAL A 419 -28.31 -20.01 36.32
C VAL A 419 -27.30 -20.65 35.35
N ALA A 420 -27.00 -21.92 35.57
CA ALA A 420 -26.24 -22.74 34.64
C ALA A 420 -27.16 -23.15 33.47
N SER A 421 -26.91 -22.63 32.27
CA SER A 421 -27.51 -23.12 31.04
C SER A 421 -26.50 -24.03 30.33
N PHE A 422 -26.86 -25.31 30.22
CA PHE A 422 -26.21 -26.28 29.36
C PHE A 422 -26.38 -25.84 27.89
N ILE A 423 -25.28 -25.81 27.12
CA ILE A 423 -25.35 -25.77 25.66
C ILE A 423 -24.81 -27.11 25.14
N GLU A 424 -25.64 -27.81 24.37
CA GLU A 424 -25.28 -29.01 23.62
C GLU A 424 -24.10 -28.73 22.68
N THR A 425 -23.14 -29.65 22.65
CA THR A 425 -22.04 -29.63 21.68
C THR A 425 -22.57 -29.88 20.26
N PRO A 426 -22.24 -29.04 19.26
CA PRO A 426 -22.57 -29.33 17.87
C PRO A 426 -21.80 -30.55 17.38
N SER A 427 -22.49 -31.47 16.69
CA SER A 427 -21.88 -32.58 15.97
C SER A 427 -21.41 -32.12 14.59
N PHE A 428 -20.16 -32.41 14.25
CA PHE A 428 -19.62 -32.18 12.91
C PHE A 428 -19.28 -33.52 12.25
N SER A 429 -19.72 -33.67 11.00
CA SER A 429 -19.24 -34.68 10.05
C SER A 429 -18.64 -33.92 8.87
N SER A 430 -17.41 -34.24 8.49
CA SER A 430 -16.74 -33.63 7.34
C SER A 430 -16.39 -34.71 6.32
N THR A 431 -17.02 -34.64 5.15
CA THR A 431 -16.61 -35.37 3.94
C THR A 431 -15.80 -34.42 3.08
N VAL A 432 -14.58 -34.80 2.72
CA VAL A 432 -13.74 -34.05 1.77
C VAL A 432 -13.84 -34.73 0.42
N SER A 433 -14.28 -33.99 -0.61
CA SER A 433 -14.18 -34.42 -2.01
C SER A 433 -12.92 -33.85 -2.62
N LEU A 434 -12.09 -34.71 -3.22
CA LEU A 434 -10.92 -34.30 -4.00
C LEU A 434 -11.18 -34.58 -5.48
N LEU A 435 -10.82 -33.62 -6.33
CA LEU A 435 -10.77 -33.76 -7.77
C LEU A 435 -9.32 -34.06 -8.15
N SER A 436 -9.09 -35.20 -8.79
CA SER A 436 -7.79 -35.59 -9.35
C SER A 436 -7.90 -35.71 -10.86
N PHE A 437 -6.99 -35.06 -11.59
CA PHE A 437 -6.77 -35.28 -13.02
C PHE A 437 -5.53 -36.14 -13.19
N GLU A 438 -5.70 -37.36 -13.71
CA GLU A 438 -4.57 -38.18 -14.15
C GLU A 438 -4.17 -37.82 -15.59
N GLY A 439 -2.86 -37.71 -15.81
CA GLY A 439 -2.28 -37.28 -17.07
C GLY A 439 -2.57 -38.24 -18.23
N GLY A 440 -3.22 -37.70 -19.25
CA GLY A 440 -3.37 -38.27 -20.58
C GLY A 440 -3.60 -37.13 -21.59
N ALA A 441 -3.11 -37.28 -22.82
CA ALA A 441 -3.09 -36.24 -23.85
C ALA A 441 -4.45 -35.56 -24.09
N TYR A 442 -4.39 -34.28 -24.49
CA TYR A 442 -5.52 -33.38 -24.80
C TYR A 442 -6.68 -34.09 -25.54
N GLY A 443 -7.83 -34.14 -24.88
CA GLY A 443 -9.12 -34.56 -25.44
C GLY A 443 -9.83 -35.62 -24.61
N ASP A 444 -10.91 -35.23 -23.94
CA ASP A 444 -11.91 -36.09 -23.26
C ASP A 444 -11.49 -36.79 -21.94
N ALA A 445 -11.56 -36.06 -20.82
CA ALA A 445 -11.69 -36.67 -19.49
C ALA A 445 -12.78 -35.98 -18.67
N SER A 446 -13.80 -36.74 -18.26
CA SER A 446 -14.84 -36.31 -17.33
C SER A 446 -14.37 -36.56 -15.89
N PRO A 447 -14.57 -35.64 -14.92
CA PRO A 447 -14.02 -35.78 -13.58
C PRO A 447 -14.67 -36.94 -12.80
N SER A 448 -13.86 -37.78 -12.15
CA SER A 448 -14.31 -38.75 -11.16
C SER A 448 -13.98 -38.27 -9.74
N THR A 449 -14.91 -38.43 -8.81
CA THR A 449 -14.74 -38.10 -7.38
C THR A 449 -14.51 -39.38 -6.58
N SER A 450 -13.42 -39.44 -5.81
CA SER A 450 -13.17 -40.50 -4.82
C SER A 450 -13.28 -39.96 -3.39
N THR A 451 -13.77 -40.79 -2.47
CA THR A 451 -14.07 -40.41 -1.08
C THR A 451 -13.13 -41.14 -0.12
N ILE A 452 -12.26 -40.42 0.60
CA ILE A 452 -11.37 -41.01 1.62
C ILE A 452 -12.09 -41.00 2.98
N LYS A 453 -12.14 -42.15 3.67
CA LYS A 453 -12.56 -42.22 5.08
C LYS A 453 -11.36 -41.99 6.00
N VAL A 454 -11.30 -40.83 6.64
CA VAL A 454 -10.31 -40.55 7.69
C VAL A 454 -10.90 -40.93 9.05
N ALA A 455 -10.18 -41.72 9.84
CA ALA A 455 -10.60 -42.06 11.20
C ALA A 455 -10.63 -40.79 12.07
N LYS A 456 -11.68 -40.63 12.88
CA LYS A 456 -11.88 -39.48 13.79
C LYS A 456 -10.66 -39.33 14.71
N PRO A 457 -9.90 -38.22 14.66
CA PRO A 457 -8.86 -38.00 15.65
C PRO A 457 -9.52 -37.82 17.03
N ALA A 458 -8.96 -38.48 18.04
CA ALA A 458 -9.43 -38.36 19.40
C ALA A 458 -9.29 -36.90 19.87
N VAL A 459 -10.40 -36.29 20.28
CA VAL A 459 -10.40 -34.96 20.90
C VAL A 459 -9.60 -35.06 22.19
N THR A 460 -8.35 -34.61 22.14
CA THR A 460 -7.45 -34.67 23.29
C THR A 460 -7.60 -33.36 24.06
N SER A 461 -8.52 -33.39 25.03
CA SER A 461 -8.79 -32.37 26.06
C SER A 461 -9.65 -31.15 25.67
N THR A 462 -10.72 -30.94 26.46
CA THR A 462 -11.41 -29.66 26.61
C THR A 462 -11.01 -29.10 27.97
N VAL A 463 -10.17 -28.07 28.03
CA VAL A 463 -9.79 -27.41 29.29
C VAL A 463 -10.75 -26.24 29.53
N LYS A 464 -11.60 -26.34 30.55
CA LYS A 464 -12.37 -25.19 31.06
C LYS A 464 -11.48 -24.41 32.04
N VAL A 465 -11.04 -23.21 31.65
CA VAL A 465 -10.30 -22.30 32.54
C VAL A 465 -11.23 -21.17 32.99
N PRO A 466 -11.39 -20.90 34.30
CA PRO A 466 -12.16 -19.77 34.78
C PRO A 466 -11.44 -18.44 34.51
N ALA A 467 -12.22 -17.38 34.27
CA ALA A 467 -11.72 -16.06 33.93
C ALA A 467 -11.08 -15.34 35.13
N SER A 468 -9.78 -15.48 35.30
CA SER A 468 -8.92 -14.52 36.00
C SER A 468 -7.47 -14.70 35.54
N GLU A 469 -6.90 -13.64 34.96
CA GLU A 469 -5.51 -13.43 34.54
C GLU A 469 -4.87 -14.40 33.51
N TYR A 470 -4.32 -13.80 32.45
CA TYR A 470 -3.38 -14.31 31.45
C TYR A 470 -3.08 -15.83 31.49
N ALA A 471 -3.98 -16.65 30.93
CA ALA A 471 -3.65 -18.02 30.61
C ALA A 471 -2.85 -18.06 29.30
N VAL A 472 -1.60 -18.52 29.37
CA VAL A 472 -0.76 -18.76 28.20
C VAL A 472 -1.41 -19.85 27.34
N ALA A 473 -1.50 -19.62 26.03
CA ALA A 473 -2.03 -20.60 25.09
C ALA A 473 -1.24 -21.92 25.20
N PRO A 474 -1.91 -23.10 25.26
CA PRO A 474 -1.20 -24.36 25.30
C PRO A 474 -0.38 -24.52 24.01
N THR A 475 0.90 -24.83 24.15
CA THR A 475 1.79 -25.13 23.02
C THR A 475 1.41 -26.50 22.45
N PRO A 476 0.90 -26.61 21.21
CA PRO A 476 0.64 -27.91 20.62
C PRO A 476 1.97 -28.58 20.27
N THR A 477 2.12 -29.84 20.65
CA THR A 477 3.18 -30.72 20.12
C THR A 477 2.68 -31.27 18.78
N PRO A 478 3.35 -31.01 17.64
CA PRO A 478 2.93 -31.57 16.37
C PRO A 478 3.07 -33.09 16.40
N VAL A 479 1.95 -33.80 16.19
CA VAL A 479 1.96 -35.24 15.95
C VAL A 479 1.83 -35.43 14.45
N ALA A 480 2.93 -35.78 13.78
CA ALA A 480 2.88 -36.22 12.40
C ALA A 480 2.25 -37.61 12.36
N ALA A 481 1.14 -37.77 11.64
CA ALA A 481 0.58 -39.09 11.33
C ALA A 481 0.64 -39.31 9.82
N GLU A 482 1.26 -40.41 9.38
CA GLU A 482 1.17 -40.88 8.00
C GLU A 482 -0.16 -41.62 7.82
N ALA A 483 -0.93 -41.26 6.78
CA ALA A 483 -2.09 -42.02 6.34
C ALA A 483 -1.76 -42.76 5.04
N VAL A 484 -2.24 -43.99 4.88
CA VAL A 484 -2.01 -44.80 3.67
C VAL A 484 -3.37 -45.21 3.10
N ASP A 485 -3.58 -45.03 1.80
CA ASP A 485 -4.80 -45.52 1.15
C ASP A 485 -4.74 -47.02 0.80
N GLU A 486 -5.86 -47.54 0.28
CA GLU A 486 -6.02 -48.93 -0.12
C GLU A 486 -5.07 -49.39 -1.24
N ASN A 487 -4.43 -48.45 -1.94
CA ASN A 487 -3.46 -48.68 -3.00
C ASN A 487 -2.01 -48.51 -2.53
N GLY A 488 -1.78 -48.26 -1.24
CA GLY A 488 -0.45 -48.14 -0.65
C GLY A 488 0.19 -46.75 -0.82
N VAL A 489 -0.56 -45.74 -1.26
CA VAL A 489 -0.05 -44.37 -1.40
C VAL A 489 -0.02 -43.71 -0.03
N LYS A 490 1.13 -43.16 0.34
CA LYS A 490 1.34 -42.47 1.62
C LYS A 490 1.03 -40.99 1.49
N TYR A 491 0.16 -40.49 2.37
CA TYR A 491 -0.21 -39.09 2.47
C TYR A 491 0.40 -38.48 3.74
N LYS A 492 0.96 -37.28 3.59
CA LYS A 492 1.40 -36.47 4.72
C LYS A 492 0.19 -35.69 5.23
N VAL A 493 -0.29 -36.02 6.42
CA VAL A 493 -1.43 -35.33 7.03
C VAL A 493 -0.92 -34.12 7.80
N GLU A 494 -1.32 -32.93 7.38
CA GLU A 494 -1.07 -31.68 8.11
C GLU A 494 -2.18 -31.51 9.15
N VAL A 495 -1.80 -31.48 10.43
CA VAL A 495 -2.75 -31.31 11.54
C VAL A 495 -2.88 -29.83 11.83
N VAL A 496 -3.86 -29.18 11.21
CA VAL A 496 -4.19 -27.77 11.49
C VAL A 496 -4.84 -27.67 12.87
N THR A 497 -4.22 -26.90 13.76
CA THR A 497 -4.80 -26.63 15.09
C THR A 497 -5.59 -25.33 15.02
N GLU A 498 -6.92 -25.44 15.13
CA GLU A 498 -7.82 -24.28 15.22
C GLU A 498 -8.13 -24.00 16.69
N THR A 499 -7.71 -22.83 17.19
CA THR A 499 -8.05 -22.37 18.54
C THR A 499 -9.15 -21.32 18.44
N GLN A 500 -10.30 -21.60 19.07
CA GLN A 500 -11.42 -20.67 19.12
C GLN A 500 -11.49 -20.00 20.49
N TYR A 501 -11.51 -18.67 20.49
CA TYR A 501 -11.76 -17.87 21.69
C TYR A 501 -13.19 -17.36 21.66
N VAL A 502 -13.94 -17.66 22.72
CA VAL A 502 -15.31 -17.17 22.92
C VAL A 502 -15.31 -16.27 24.14
N THR A 503 -15.58 -14.99 23.93
CA THR A 503 -15.75 -14.02 25.02
C THR A 503 -17.23 -13.76 25.20
N VAL A 504 -17.75 -14.08 26.40
CA VAL A 504 -19.12 -13.78 26.78
C VAL A 504 -19.14 -12.40 27.41
N THR A 505 -19.87 -11.45 26.82
CA THR A 505 -20.17 -10.14 27.42
C THR A 505 -21.66 -10.05 27.75
N ALA A 506 -22.04 -9.06 28.57
CA ALA A 506 -23.43 -8.88 29.00
C ALA A 506 -24.44 -8.65 27.83
N GLY A 507 -23.97 -8.47 26.59
CA GLY A 507 -24.79 -8.27 25.39
C GLY A 507 -24.65 -9.34 24.30
N GLY A 508 -23.98 -10.47 24.55
CA GLY A 508 -23.80 -11.56 23.57
C GLY A 508 -22.41 -12.18 23.59
N TYR A 509 -22.12 -13.06 22.62
CA TYR A 509 -20.82 -13.70 22.47
C TYR A 509 -20.03 -13.10 21.31
N LYS A 510 -18.72 -12.87 21.51
CA LYS A 510 -17.76 -12.58 20.43
C LYS A 510 -16.91 -13.81 20.15
N HIS A 511 -16.84 -14.21 18.88
CA HIS A 511 -15.99 -15.31 18.40
C HIS A 511 -14.72 -14.76 17.75
N ARG A 512 -13.56 -15.31 18.11
CA ARG A 512 -12.29 -15.09 17.40
C ARG A 512 -11.66 -16.45 17.10
N VAL A 513 -11.31 -16.68 15.83
CA VAL A 513 -10.68 -17.93 15.39
C VAL A 513 -9.23 -17.66 15.04
N HIS A 514 -8.32 -18.45 15.59
CA HIS A 514 -6.92 -18.44 15.20
C HIS A 514 -6.54 -19.81 14.63
N ARG A 515 -6.03 -19.82 13.40
CA ARG A 515 -5.56 -21.03 12.73
C ARG A 515 -4.04 -20.99 12.67
N ARG A 516 -3.42 -22.09 13.09
CA ARG A 516 -2.00 -22.33 12.95
C ARG A 516 -1.82 -23.59 12.12
N HIS A 517 -1.12 -23.46 11.00
CA HIS A 517 -0.72 -24.56 10.12
C HIS A 517 0.48 -25.28 10.74
#